data_AF-A0A1Y5HDQ2-F1
#
_entry.id   AF-A0A1Y5HDQ2-F1
#
_cell.length_a   1.000
_cell.length_b   1.000
_cell.length_c   1.000
_cell.angle_alpha   90.00
_cell.angle_beta   90.00
_cell.angle_gamma   90.00
#
_symmetry.space_group_name_H-M   'P 1'
#
loop_
_entity.id
_entity.type
_entity.pdbx_description
1 polymer ?
#
loop_
_entity_poly.entity_id
_entity_poly.type
_entity_poly.pdbx_seq_one_letter_code
_entity_poly.pdbx_strand_id
1 'polypeptide(L)'
;MTERLRDLKGFGPKSEIIFSQVGIHSVAEFMAIDPFDLYKMLKQQVKGTGLNSIYAIIGAREGVHWLEVSRTRKTEILMRLDDMGIAPK
;
A
#
# COMPACT_ATOMS: atom_id res chain seq x y z
N MET A 1 -10.77 -19.63 8.09
CA MET A 1 -9.33 -19.31 8.10
C MET A 1 -9.20 -17.84 8.39
N THR A 2 -8.31 -17.45 9.31
CA THR A 2 -8.02 -16.03 9.54
C THR A 2 -7.08 -15.57 8.44
N GLU A 3 -7.55 -14.68 7.56
CA GLU A 3 -6.71 -14.13 6.49
C GLU A 3 -5.54 -13.34 7.07
N ARG A 4 -4.34 -13.56 6.53
CA ARG A 4 -3.12 -12.85 6.93
C ARG A 4 -2.75 -11.83 5.86
N LEU A 5 -2.08 -10.76 6.28
CA LEU A 5 -1.59 -9.73 5.35
C LEU A 5 -0.66 -10.32 4.28
N ARG A 6 0.20 -11.27 4.66
CA ARG A 6 1.11 -11.94 3.73
C ARG A 6 0.41 -12.76 2.63
N ASP A 7 -0.87 -13.10 2.81
CA ASP A 7 -1.65 -13.93 1.89
C ASP A 7 -2.47 -13.09 0.89
N LEU A 8 -2.56 -11.77 1.10
CA LEU A 8 -3.23 -10.89 0.16
C LEU A 8 -2.43 -10.77 -1.13
N LYS A 9 -3.15 -10.59 -2.25
CA LYS A 9 -2.55 -10.53 -3.58
C LYS A 9 -1.54 -9.39 -3.69
N GLY A 10 -0.32 -9.73 -4.10
CA GLY A 10 0.78 -8.77 -4.21
C GLY A 10 1.58 -8.57 -2.92
N PHE A 11 1.22 -9.26 -1.84
CA PHE A 11 1.98 -9.28 -0.59
C PHE A 11 2.69 -10.62 -0.36
N GLY A 12 3.57 -10.60 0.63
CA GLY A 12 4.28 -11.75 1.15
C GLY A 12 4.78 -11.45 2.56
N PRO A 13 5.61 -12.32 3.16
CA PRO A 13 6.07 -12.17 4.54
C PRO A 13 6.72 -10.81 4.84
N LYS A 14 7.43 -10.23 3.85
CA LYS A 14 8.06 -8.91 3.98
C LYS A 14 7.03 -7.78 4.14
N SER A 15 5.91 -7.85 3.43
CA SER A 15 4.85 -6.85 3.54
C SER A 15 4.23 -6.84 4.93
N GLU A 16 3.98 -8.03 5.52
CA GLU A 16 3.45 -8.14 6.88
C GLU A 16 4.40 -7.52 7.92
N ILE A 17 5.71 -7.73 7.77
CA ILE A 17 6.72 -7.07 8.63
C ILE A 17 6.67 -5.55 8.45
N ILE A 18 6.65 -5.06 7.21
CA ILE A 18 6.60 -3.63 6.89
C ILE A 18 5.34 -2.97 7.46
N PHE A 19 4.18 -3.59 7.30
CA PHE A 19 2.91 -3.07 7.83
C PHE A 19 2.92 -3.03 9.36
N SER A 20 3.53 -4.02 10.01
CA SER A 20 3.65 -4.01 11.47
C SER A 20 4.50 -2.84 12.00
N GLN A 21 5.46 -2.32 11.21
CA GLN A 21 6.26 -1.14 11.60
C GLN A 21 5.43 0.14 11.66
N VAL A 22 4.29 0.19 10.97
CA VAL A 22 3.36 1.33 10.97
C VAL A 22 2.05 1.02 11.70
N GLY A 23 2.05 -0.01 12.55
CA GLY A 23 0.92 -0.35 13.43
C GLY A 23 -0.24 -1.11 12.76
N ILE A 24 -0.02 -1.70 11.58
CA ILE A 24 -1.02 -2.53 10.88
C ILE A 24 -0.66 -4.01 11.08
N HIS A 25 -1.51 -4.74 11.81
CA HIS A 25 -1.25 -6.12 12.24
C HIS A 25 -2.25 -7.14 11.69
N SER A 26 -3.36 -6.67 11.10
CA SER A 26 -4.44 -7.51 10.59
C SER A 26 -4.96 -7.03 9.24
N VAL A 27 -5.61 -7.95 8.50
CA VAL A 27 -6.31 -7.61 7.26
C VAL A 27 -7.43 -6.60 7.54
N ALA A 28 -8.12 -6.69 8.68
CA ALA A 28 -9.17 -5.75 9.05
C ALA A 28 -8.63 -4.31 9.19
N GLU A 29 -7.52 -4.11 9.91
CA GLU A 29 -6.87 -2.78 10.03
C GLU A 29 -6.38 -2.28 8.67
N PHE A 30 -5.78 -3.16 7.87
CA PHE A 30 -5.33 -2.84 6.53
C PHE A 30 -6.47 -2.40 5.61
N MET A 31 -7.66 -3.01 5.73
CA MET A 31 -8.84 -2.64 4.93
C MET A 31 -9.51 -1.36 5.45
N ALA A 32 -9.41 -1.07 6.76
CA ALA A 32 -10.05 0.07 7.39
C ALA A 32 -9.33 1.42 7.18
N ILE A 33 -8.00 1.42 7.06
CA ILE A 33 -7.21 2.65 6.85
C ILE A 33 -7.35 3.14 5.40
N ASP A 34 -7.30 4.44 5.11
CA ASP A 34 -7.21 4.92 3.71
C ASP A 34 -5.86 4.48 3.07
N PRO A 35 -5.84 4.02 1.80
CA PRO A 35 -4.63 3.46 1.21
C PRO A 35 -3.52 4.51 1.02
N PHE A 36 -3.87 5.78 0.83
CA PHE A 36 -2.91 6.88 0.69
C PHE A 36 -2.35 7.29 2.06
N ASP A 37 -3.16 7.23 3.12
CA ASP A 37 -2.68 7.43 4.49
C ASP A 37 -1.72 6.32 4.91
N LEU A 38 -2.03 5.06 4.60
CA LEU A 38 -1.10 3.95 4.84
C LEU A 38 0.22 4.15 4.07
N TYR A 39 0.14 4.54 2.80
CA TYR A 39 1.34 4.87 2.02
C TYR A 39 2.15 6.01 2.64
N LYS A 40 1.49 7.07 3.13
CA LYS A 40 2.14 8.19 3.82
C LYS A 40 2.89 7.71 5.05
N MET A 41 2.26 6.89 5.90
CA MET A 41 2.89 6.32 7.09
C MET A 41 4.12 5.49 6.73
N LEU A 42 4.02 4.63 5.71
CA LEU A 42 5.14 3.84 5.21
C LEU A 42 6.25 4.71 4.64
N LYS A 43 5.92 5.78 3.92
CA LYS A 43 6.91 6.69 3.33
C LYS A 43 7.71 7.44 4.40
N GLN A 44 7.08 7.74 5.53
CA GLN A 44 7.72 8.43 6.65
C GLN A 44 8.60 7.49 7.49
N GLN A 45 8.21 6.23 7.66
CA GLN A 45 8.84 5.32 8.64
C GLN A 45 9.71 4.23 8.00
N VAL A 46 9.40 3.82 6.77
CA VAL A 46 10.03 2.69 6.11
C VAL A 46 10.87 3.18 4.94
N LYS A 47 12.20 3.08 5.08
CA LYS A 47 13.15 3.44 4.03
C LYS A 47 12.90 2.60 2.78
N GLY A 48 12.92 3.26 1.61
CA GLY A 48 12.71 2.62 0.32
C GLY A 48 11.24 2.45 -0.07
N THR A 49 10.28 2.98 0.70
CA THR A 49 8.88 3.07 0.28
C THR A 49 8.74 3.94 -0.97
N GLY A 50 8.62 3.28 -2.12
CA GLY A 50 8.43 3.90 -3.43
C GLY A 50 7.01 3.72 -3.97
N LEU A 51 6.78 4.22 -5.17
CA LEU A 51 5.47 4.22 -5.85
C LEU A 51 4.85 2.82 -6.02
N ASN A 52 5.67 1.77 -6.10
CA ASN A 52 5.16 0.39 -6.14
C ASN A 52 4.39 -0.01 -4.88
N SER A 53 4.67 0.62 -3.74
CA SER A 53 3.99 0.32 -2.47
C SER A 53 2.52 0.69 -2.54
N ILE A 54 2.18 1.88 -3.06
CA ILE A 54 0.77 2.29 -3.20
C ILE A 54 0.02 1.43 -4.22
N TYR A 55 0.68 1.01 -5.30
CA TYR A 55 0.07 0.08 -6.26
C TYR A 55 -0.22 -1.28 -5.65
N ALA A 56 0.69 -1.80 -4.83
CA ALA A 56 0.50 -3.05 -4.12
C ALA A 56 -0.61 -2.94 -3.07
N ILE A 57 -0.68 -1.83 -2.32
CA ILE A 57 -1.74 -1.57 -1.35
C ILE A 57 -3.11 -1.56 -2.01
N ILE A 58 -3.28 -0.79 -3.09
CA ILE A 58 -4.55 -0.71 -3.82
C ILE A 58 -4.88 -2.07 -4.45
N GLY A 59 -3.91 -2.72 -5.10
CA GLY A 59 -4.11 -4.02 -5.73
C GLY A 59 -4.54 -5.11 -4.76
N ALA A 60 -3.93 -5.17 -3.57
CA ALA A 60 -4.29 -6.12 -2.53
C ALA A 60 -5.72 -5.93 -2.02
N ARG A 61 -6.19 -4.68 -1.88
CA ARG A 61 -7.55 -4.36 -1.43
C ARG A 61 -8.62 -4.69 -2.46
N GLU A 62 -8.30 -4.48 -3.72
CA GLU A 62 -9.22 -4.68 -4.85
C GLU A 62 -9.13 -6.10 -5.43
N GLY A 63 -8.21 -6.93 -4.96
CA GLY A 63 -7.98 -8.28 -5.52
C GLY A 63 -7.35 -8.28 -6.92
N VAL A 64 -6.80 -7.15 -7.37
CA VAL A 64 -6.18 -6.97 -8.69
C VAL A 64 -4.66 -7.04 -8.62
N HIS A 65 -4.01 -7.38 -9.73
CA HIS A 65 -2.55 -7.41 -9.75
C HIS A 65 -2.01 -5.97 -9.75
N TRP A 66 -0.97 -5.66 -8.95
CA TRP A 66 -0.44 -4.30 -8.81
C TRP A 66 0.00 -3.65 -10.14
N LEU A 67 0.44 -4.46 -11.13
CA LEU A 67 0.76 -3.99 -12.48
C LEU A 67 -0.45 -3.41 -13.23
N GLU A 68 -1.65 -3.87 -12.91
CA GLU A 68 -2.88 -3.33 -13.50
C GLU A 68 -3.14 -1.92 -12.96
N VAL A 69 -3.04 -1.75 -11.64
CA VAL A 69 -3.15 -0.45 -10.96
C VAL A 69 -2.11 0.53 -11.52
N SER A 70 -0.86 0.11 -11.64
CA SER A 70 0.23 0.98 -12.13
C SER A 70 0.06 1.38 -13.59
N ARG A 71 -0.60 0.58 -14.42
CA ARG A 71 -0.85 0.89 -15.83
C ARG A 71 -2.08 1.77 -16.04
N THR A 72 -3.13 1.54 -15.26
CA THR A 72 -4.45 2.16 -15.49
C THR A 72 -4.69 3.39 -14.64
N ARG A 73 -4.06 3.50 -13.46
CA ARG A 73 -4.39 4.52 -12.45
C ARG A 73 -3.19 5.34 -11.97
N LYS A 74 -2.01 5.19 -12.59
CA LYS A 74 -0.78 5.89 -12.18
C LYS A 74 -0.94 7.41 -12.11
N THR A 75 -1.57 8.02 -13.11
CA THR A 75 -1.73 9.48 -13.14
C THR A 75 -2.61 9.97 -12.00
N GLU A 76 -3.78 9.35 -11.78
CA GLU A 76 -4.68 9.65 -10.66
C GLU A 76 -3.96 9.53 -9.31
N ILE A 77 -3.23 8.43 -9.11
CA ILE A 77 -2.48 8.18 -7.88
C ILE A 77 -1.40 9.25 -7.66
N LEU A 78 -0.65 9.60 -8.70
CA LEU A 78 0.39 10.63 -8.60
C LEU A 78 -0.19 12.01 -8.27
N MET A 79 -1.31 12.39 -8.89
CA MET A 79 -1.99 13.65 -8.57
C MET A 79 -2.43 13.69 -7.10
N ARG A 80 -3.06 12.63 -6.60
CA ARG A 80 -3.47 12.57 -5.19
C ARG A 80 -2.29 12.57 -4.22
N LEU A 81 -1.17 11.91 -4.58
CA LEU A 81 0.05 11.97 -3.77
C LEU A 81 0.69 13.37 -3.78
N ASP A 82 0.59 14.09 -4.89
CA ASP A 82 1.08 15.46 -5.03
C ASP A 82 0.24 16.44 -4.19
N ASP A 83 -1.09 16.32 -4.24
CA ASP A 83 -2.02 17.07 -3.37
C ASP A 83 -1.72 16.87 -1.88
N MET A 84 -1.26 15.67 -1.51
CA MET A 84 -0.84 15.33 -0.15
C MET A 84 0.60 15.78 0.19
N GLY A 85 1.34 16.35 -0.76
CA GLY A 85 2.74 16.77 -0.59
C GLY A 85 3.73 15.61 -0.43
N ILE A 86 3.34 14.40 -0.86
CA ILE A 86 4.10 13.15 -0.68
C ILE A 86 4.34 12.41 -2.00
N ALA A 87 4.22 13.07 -3.16
CA ALA A 87 4.62 12.48 -4.43
C ALA A 87 6.12 12.06 -4.38
N PRO A 88 6.49 10.87 -4.87
CA PRO A 88 7.90 10.53 -5.06
C PRO A 88 8.51 11.42 -6.15
N LYS A 89 9.70 11.96 -5.87
CA LYS A 89 10.51 12.72 -6.84
C LYS A 89 11.22 11.79 -7.81
#